data_AF-A0A0G4J7K7-F1
#
_entry.id   AF-A0A0G4J7K7-F1
#
_cell.length_a   1.000
_cell.length_b   1.000
_cell.length_c   1.000
_cell.angle_alpha   90.00
_cell.angle_beta   90.00
_cell.angle_gamma   90.00
#
_symmetry.space_group_name_H-M   'P 1'
#
loop_
_entity.id
_entity.type
_entity.pdbx_description
1 polymer ?
#
loop_
_entity_poly.entity_id
_entity_poly.type
_entity_poly.pdbx_seq_one_letter_code
_entity_poly.pdbx_strand_id
1 'polypeptide(L)'
;MQSNVVATIAVGPAVLDLAPKGQAHGFKLATSRQMVELTKAIDNVIVRHLPASRHPLYLPTDHTAQVVDILVPTPKPLQSAARVPFLDEFLVRSSRAPAAAAAAVVSTKQVIFPAGDGCRQDCLALQFIRLAQGVFASVDLPLFVYPYPLAMPNRTRATRALGGVIECVRRSASRDDLSKSNGLSPRGYFLSKFGRAEGAAVKQEAQRHFVLSMAGAHAFCSYLLQVKDQHSGHILLDDDGHVVHIDFGFIFDISPAKDMKVEPGGSKLTLDMVEVMDKYDSVRWKWFVELRTSGNLVVRAHRDDFLSIADLMSTHALGCFKADTVANLR
;
A
#
# COMPACT_ATOMS: atom_id res chain seq x y z
N MET A 1 -32.40 -4.42 -12.28
CA MET A 1 -30.97 -4.71 -12.01
C MET A 1 -30.26 -3.40 -11.76
N GLN A 2 -29.97 -3.10 -10.48
CA GLN A 2 -29.37 -1.85 -10.05
C GLN A 2 -27.89 -1.84 -10.42
N SER A 3 -27.51 -0.98 -11.38
CA SER A 3 -26.12 -0.66 -11.66
C SER A 3 -25.62 0.29 -10.57
N ASN A 4 -24.88 -0.23 -9.59
CA ASN A 4 -24.07 0.60 -8.71
C ASN A 4 -23.05 1.35 -9.57
N VAL A 5 -23.32 2.64 -9.82
CA VAL A 5 -22.40 3.52 -10.54
C VAL A 5 -21.27 3.84 -9.57
N VAL A 6 -20.23 3.02 -9.60
CA VAL A 6 -18.95 3.32 -8.93
C VAL A 6 -18.50 4.69 -9.42
N ALA A 7 -18.13 5.56 -8.49
CA ALA A 7 -17.57 6.87 -8.80
C ALA A 7 -16.19 6.70 -9.43
N THR A 8 -16.16 6.27 -10.68
CA THR A 8 -14.96 6.33 -11.49
C THR A 8 -14.87 7.77 -11.93
N ILE A 9 -14.14 8.58 -11.15
CA ILE A 9 -13.72 9.91 -11.57
C ILE A 9 -12.97 9.68 -12.88
N ALA A 10 -13.64 10.01 -13.98
CA ALA A 10 -13.08 9.93 -15.31
C ALA A 10 -12.07 11.05 -15.44
N VAL A 11 -10.92 10.88 -14.78
CA VAL A 11 -9.71 11.60 -15.15
C VAL A 11 -9.41 11.11 -16.57
N GLY A 12 -9.76 11.92 -17.57
CA GLY A 12 -9.71 11.50 -18.97
C GLY A 12 -8.32 10.99 -19.34
N PRO A 13 -8.20 10.15 -20.39
CA PRO A 13 -6.92 9.61 -20.83
C PRO A 13 -5.87 10.71 -21.10
N ALA A 14 -6.32 11.94 -21.40
CA ALA A 14 -5.48 13.12 -21.58
C ALA A 14 -4.65 13.53 -20.36
N VAL A 15 -5.00 13.13 -19.13
CA VAL A 15 -4.24 13.46 -17.91
C VAL A 15 -3.23 12.36 -17.55
N LEU A 16 -3.56 11.11 -17.88
CA LEU A 16 -2.74 9.93 -17.58
C LEU A 16 -1.60 9.69 -18.60
N ASP A 17 -1.67 10.32 -19.78
CA ASP A 17 -0.73 10.11 -20.90
C ASP A 17 0.26 11.29 -21.09
N LEU A 18 0.45 12.13 -20.07
CA LEU A 18 1.29 13.35 -20.13
C LEU A 18 2.77 13.12 -19.80
N ALA A 19 3.30 11.91 -20.00
CA ALA A 19 4.73 11.66 -19.88
C ALA A 19 5.48 12.41 -21.02
N PRO A 20 6.51 13.23 -20.73
CA PRO A 20 7.34 13.77 -21.79
C PRO A 20 8.00 12.61 -22.55
N LYS A 21 7.70 12.49 -23.84
CA LYS A 21 8.42 11.59 -24.75
C LYS A 21 9.83 12.15 -24.93
N GLY A 22 10.78 11.75 -24.09
CA GLY A 22 12.17 12.13 -24.29
C GLY A 22 13.07 11.95 -23.07
N GLN A 23 13.98 10.99 -23.21
CA GLN A 23 15.26 10.81 -22.52
C GLN A 23 15.27 10.39 -21.05
N ALA A 24 15.86 9.21 -20.87
CA ALA A 24 16.39 8.68 -19.62
C ALA A 24 17.38 9.66 -18.97
N HIS A 25 17.42 9.60 -17.64
CA HIS A 25 18.25 10.37 -16.69
C HIS A 25 17.67 11.72 -16.24
N GLY A 26 16.92 11.67 -15.13
CA GLY A 26 16.51 12.82 -14.32
C GLY A 26 15.02 12.79 -13.99
N PHE A 27 14.67 12.29 -12.79
CA PHE A 27 13.30 12.29 -12.27
C PHE A 27 12.79 13.74 -12.12
N LYS A 28 11.93 14.21 -13.03
CA LYS A 28 11.30 15.54 -12.93
C LYS A 28 9.91 15.43 -12.33
N LEU A 29 9.63 16.24 -11.29
CA LEU A 29 8.28 16.47 -10.77
C LEU A 29 7.33 16.94 -11.89
N ALA A 30 6.03 16.70 -11.72
CA ALA A 30 5.01 17.24 -12.61
C ALA A 30 5.22 18.76 -12.81
N THR A 31 5.23 19.20 -14.06
CA THR A 31 5.42 20.61 -14.41
C THR A 31 4.28 21.46 -13.88
N SER A 32 4.54 22.73 -13.54
CA SER A 32 3.52 23.66 -13.03
C SER A 32 2.29 23.76 -13.94
N ARG A 33 2.46 23.54 -15.25
CA ARG A 33 1.37 23.51 -16.24
C ARG A 33 0.47 22.27 -16.09
N GLN A 34 1.05 21.10 -15.85
CA GLN A 34 0.30 19.85 -15.63
C GLN A 34 -0.53 19.92 -14.34
N MET A 35 0.01 20.53 -13.30
CA MET A 35 -0.72 20.76 -12.05
C MET A 35 -1.95 21.65 -12.25
N VAL A 36 -1.81 22.73 -13.05
CA VAL A 36 -2.94 23.62 -13.39
C VAL A 36 -4.03 22.88 -14.19
N GLU A 37 -3.64 22.02 -15.13
CA GLU A 37 -4.59 21.22 -15.91
C GLU A 37 -5.31 20.17 -15.07
N LEU A 38 -4.60 19.50 -14.16
CA LEU A 38 -5.17 18.54 -13.22
C LEU A 38 -6.18 19.20 -12.28
N THR A 39 -5.81 20.33 -11.66
CA THR A 39 -6.72 21.09 -10.79
C THR A 39 -7.98 21.51 -11.55
N LYS A 40 -7.85 22.03 -12.77
CA LYS A 40 -9.01 22.37 -13.62
C LYS A 40 -9.88 21.15 -13.95
N ALA A 41 -9.28 19.99 -14.18
CA ALA A 41 -10.03 18.76 -14.44
C ALA A 41 -10.82 18.33 -13.19
N ILE A 42 -10.20 18.38 -12.00
CA ILE A 42 -10.83 18.08 -10.72
C ILE A 42 -11.98 19.06 -10.43
N ASP A 43 -11.75 20.37 -10.59
CA ASP A 43 -12.79 21.39 -10.40
C ASP A 43 -14.00 21.16 -11.32
N ASN A 44 -13.76 20.75 -12.57
CA ASN A 44 -14.85 20.40 -13.49
C ASN A 44 -15.64 19.17 -13.02
N VAL A 45 -14.99 18.19 -12.39
CA VAL A 45 -15.66 17.03 -11.81
C VAL A 45 -16.49 17.45 -10.59
N ILE A 46 -15.92 18.26 -9.69
CA ILE A 46 -16.60 18.80 -8.50
C ILE A 46 -17.83 19.59 -8.89
N VAL A 47 -17.71 20.54 -9.82
CA VAL A 47 -18.81 21.44 -10.17
C VAL A 47 -19.88 20.72 -10.99
N ARG A 48 -19.50 19.85 -11.93
CA ARG A 48 -20.46 19.30 -12.92
C ARG A 48 -20.94 17.89 -12.63
N HIS A 49 -20.14 17.05 -11.99
CA HIS A 49 -20.42 15.61 -11.90
C HIS A 49 -20.88 15.17 -10.51
N LEU A 50 -20.32 15.76 -9.45
CA LEU A 50 -20.71 15.48 -8.07
C LEU A 50 -22.19 15.88 -7.80
N PRO A 51 -22.63 17.13 -8.07
CA PRO A 51 -24.02 17.54 -7.87
C PRO A 51 -25.02 16.89 -8.84
N ALA A 52 -24.58 16.56 -10.06
CA ALA A 52 -25.43 15.97 -11.10
C ALA A 52 -25.59 14.44 -10.96
N SER A 53 -24.90 13.81 -10.01
CA SER A 53 -24.97 12.37 -9.82
C SER A 53 -26.36 11.95 -9.31
N ARG A 54 -27.03 11.06 -10.05
CA ARG A 54 -28.35 10.53 -9.68
C ARG A 54 -28.31 9.58 -8.48
N HIS A 55 -27.13 9.05 -8.16
CA HIS A 55 -26.91 8.07 -7.11
C HIS A 55 -25.74 8.49 -6.22
N PRO A 56 -25.77 8.13 -4.92
CA PRO A 56 -24.63 8.28 -4.03
C PRO A 56 -23.35 7.71 -4.64
N LEU A 57 -22.30 8.53 -4.68
CA LEU A 57 -20.97 8.15 -5.12
C LEU A 57 -20.19 7.55 -3.96
N TYR A 58 -19.51 6.43 -4.18
CA TYR A 58 -18.69 5.75 -3.16
C TYR A 58 -17.26 5.56 -3.63
N LEU A 59 -16.33 5.48 -2.68
CA LEU A 59 -14.95 5.09 -3.00
C LEU A 59 -14.92 3.62 -3.45
N PRO A 60 -14.23 3.28 -4.56
CA PRO A 60 -14.10 1.90 -5.01
C PRO A 60 -13.45 0.96 -3.98
N THR A 61 -12.59 1.51 -3.12
CA THR A 61 -11.89 0.78 -2.05
C THR A 61 -12.76 0.54 -0.82
N ASP A 62 -13.82 1.34 -0.61
CA ASP A 62 -14.69 1.29 0.56
C ASP A 62 -16.12 1.71 0.19
N HIS A 63 -16.98 0.71 -0.01
CA HIS A 63 -18.41 0.90 -0.33
C HIS A 63 -19.21 1.53 0.81
N THR A 64 -18.67 1.63 2.02
CA THR A 64 -19.32 2.31 3.15
C THR A 64 -18.98 3.80 3.21
N ALA A 65 -17.98 4.24 2.44
CA ALA A 65 -17.53 5.62 2.38
C ALA A 65 -18.18 6.35 1.19
N GLN A 66 -19.26 7.09 1.46
CA GLN A 66 -19.92 7.93 0.47
C GLN A 66 -19.12 9.23 0.29
N VAL A 67 -18.77 9.55 -0.96
CA VAL A 67 -18.07 10.78 -1.32
C VAL A 67 -19.03 11.97 -1.17
N VAL A 68 -18.65 12.93 -0.33
CA VAL A 68 -19.35 14.20 -0.14
C VAL A 68 -18.70 15.26 -1.02
N ASP A 69 -17.36 15.34 -0.98
CA ASP A 69 -16.59 16.33 -1.72
C ASP A 69 -15.16 15.85 -1.97
N ILE A 70 -14.43 16.57 -2.83
CA ILE A 70 -13.00 16.38 -3.10
C ILE A 70 -12.30 17.64 -2.62
N LEU A 71 -11.36 17.50 -1.68
CA LEU A 71 -10.64 18.66 -1.17
C LEU A 71 -9.64 19.15 -2.24
N VAL A 72 -9.58 20.48 -2.41
CA VAL A 72 -8.65 21.22 -3.29
C VAL A 72 -8.06 22.34 -2.42
N PRO A 73 -6.74 22.61 -2.40
CA PRO A 73 -5.71 22.28 -3.40
C PRO A 73 -4.84 21.11 -2.94
N THR A 74 -5.33 19.88 -3.09
CA THR A 74 -4.64 18.68 -2.60
C THR A 74 -4.10 17.69 -3.64
N PRO A 75 -4.22 17.83 -4.98
CA PRO A 75 -3.53 16.90 -5.87
C PRO A 75 -2.03 17.03 -5.65
N LYS A 76 -1.43 16.00 -5.05
CA LYS A 76 0.01 15.93 -4.83
C LYS A 76 0.58 14.91 -5.82
N PRO A 77 1.37 15.34 -6.81
CA PRO A 77 2.09 14.41 -7.65
C PRO A 77 3.09 13.67 -6.76
N LEU A 78 3.01 12.36 -6.73
CA LEU A 78 3.95 11.55 -5.97
C LEU A 78 5.19 11.30 -6.82
N GLN A 79 6.35 11.27 -6.16
CA GLN A 79 7.59 10.85 -6.81
C GLN A 79 7.50 9.35 -7.10
N SER A 80 7.26 8.99 -8.36
CA SER A 80 7.34 7.60 -8.82
C SER A 80 7.91 7.58 -10.25
N ALA A 81 8.11 6.39 -10.81
CA ALA A 81 8.84 6.11 -12.05
C ALA A 81 8.17 6.72 -13.32
N ALA A 82 8.27 6.06 -14.47
CA ALA A 82 7.97 6.61 -15.81
C ALA A 82 6.58 7.26 -16.00
N ARG A 83 5.62 7.09 -15.08
CA ARG A 83 4.33 7.78 -15.03
C ARG A 83 4.08 8.28 -13.61
N VAL A 84 3.59 9.51 -13.47
CA VAL A 84 3.43 10.19 -12.18
C VAL A 84 2.05 9.88 -11.59
N PRO A 85 1.95 9.09 -10.49
CA PRO A 85 0.72 8.94 -9.75
C PRO A 85 0.38 10.24 -9.03
N PHE A 86 -0.92 10.48 -8.81
CA PHE A 86 -1.38 11.62 -8.02
C PHE A 86 -2.18 11.14 -6.82
N LEU A 87 -2.00 11.83 -5.70
CA LEU A 87 -2.75 11.65 -4.46
C LEU A 87 -3.80 12.75 -4.35
N ASP A 88 -5.04 12.36 -4.10
CA ASP A 88 -6.15 13.26 -3.81
C ASP A 88 -6.76 12.91 -2.44
N GLU A 89 -7.39 13.92 -1.82
CA GLU A 89 -8.06 13.77 -0.54
C GLU A 89 -9.57 13.94 -0.70
N PHE A 90 -10.31 12.93 -0.27
CA PHE A 90 -11.76 12.83 -0.37
C PHE A 90 -12.40 13.09 0.98
N LEU A 91 -13.43 13.93 0.96
CA LEU A 91 -14.31 14.13 2.09
C LEU A 91 -15.41 13.06 2.02
N VAL A 92 -15.44 12.15 2.99
CA VAL A 92 -16.37 11.02 2.98
C VAL A 92 -17.27 11.00 4.21
N ARG A 93 -18.49 10.51 3.98
CA ARG A 93 -19.49 10.23 5.01
C ARG A 93 -19.68 8.72 5.12
N SER A 94 -19.68 8.21 6.35
CA SER A 94 -20.02 6.79 6.56
C SER A 94 -21.51 6.57 6.30
N SER A 95 -21.84 5.63 5.41
CA SER A 95 -23.22 5.22 5.13
C SER A 95 -23.85 4.39 6.26
N ARG A 96 -23.03 3.93 7.22
CA ARG A 96 -23.47 3.12 8.38
C ARG A 96 -23.87 3.96 9.59
N ALA A 97 -23.69 5.28 9.55
CA ALA A 97 -24.05 6.14 10.67
C ALA A 97 -25.58 6.31 10.78
N PRO A 98 -26.18 6.18 11.99
CA PRO A 98 -27.61 6.36 12.17
C PRO A 98 -28.07 7.79 11.84
N ALA A 99 -29.20 7.91 11.15
CA ALA A 99 -29.75 9.17 10.64
C ALA A 99 -30.01 10.26 11.71
N ALA A 100 -30.11 9.89 12.99
CA ALA A 100 -30.29 10.84 14.10
C ALA A 100 -29.00 11.61 14.45
N ALA A 101 -27.83 11.14 14.00
CA ALA A 101 -26.55 11.84 14.11
C ALA A 101 -26.18 12.52 12.77
N ALA A 102 -27.17 13.03 12.02
CA ALA A 102 -27.03 13.62 10.70
C ALA A 102 -26.18 14.91 10.63
N ALA A 103 -25.65 15.39 11.76
CA ALA A 103 -24.33 16.04 11.77
C ALA A 103 -23.25 14.94 11.59
N ALA A 104 -23.34 14.24 10.45
CA ALA A 104 -22.64 13.00 10.20
C ALA A 104 -21.13 13.21 10.35
N VAL A 105 -20.45 12.34 11.10
CA VAL A 105 -18.98 12.38 11.22
C VAL A 105 -18.39 12.27 9.82
N VAL A 106 -17.98 13.43 9.29
CA VAL A 106 -17.31 13.53 8.02
C VAL A 106 -15.83 13.26 8.29
N SER A 107 -15.26 12.30 7.58
CA SER A 107 -13.83 11.94 7.69
C SER A 107 -13.14 12.17 6.37
N THR A 108 -11.83 12.37 6.40
CA THR A 108 -11.03 12.44 5.18
C THR A 108 -10.39 11.10 4.86
N LYS A 109 -10.30 10.80 3.56
CA LYS A 109 -9.58 9.63 3.03
C LYS A 109 -8.67 10.07 1.91
N GLN A 110 -7.40 9.66 1.99
CA GLN A 110 -6.41 9.91 0.94
C GLN A 110 -6.35 8.71 0.00
N VAL A 111 -6.39 9.00 -1.30
CA VAL A 111 -6.45 7.98 -2.35
C VAL A 111 -5.42 8.34 -3.42
N ILE A 112 -4.64 7.34 -3.82
CA ILE A 112 -3.67 7.41 -4.89
C ILE A 112 -4.31 6.83 -6.15
N PHE A 113 -4.16 7.57 -7.25
CA PHE A 113 -4.52 7.15 -8.59
C PHE A 113 -3.24 6.81 -9.37
N PRO A 114 -2.79 5.54 -9.31
CA PRO A 114 -1.67 5.06 -10.09
C PRO A 114 -1.91 5.23 -11.59
N ALA A 115 -0.88 5.74 -12.27
CA ALA A 115 -0.96 5.98 -13.70
C ALA A 115 -0.72 4.68 -14.50
N GLY A 116 -1.79 4.14 -15.09
CA GLY A 116 -1.75 2.96 -15.98
C GLY A 116 -2.04 1.62 -15.30
N ASP A 117 -1.70 0.53 -16.00
CA ASP A 117 -2.08 -0.85 -15.65
C ASP A 117 -1.16 -1.56 -14.62
N GLY A 118 -0.31 -0.81 -13.91
CA GLY A 118 0.77 -1.33 -13.06
C GLY A 118 0.31 -2.08 -11.81
N CYS A 119 -0.88 -1.79 -11.29
CA CYS A 119 -1.30 -2.26 -9.97
C CYS A 119 -1.83 -3.71 -9.91
N ARG A 120 -1.77 -4.44 -11.03
CA ARG A 120 -2.23 -5.84 -11.06
C ARG A 120 -1.34 -6.75 -10.21
N GLN A 121 -0.05 -6.43 -10.12
CA GLN A 121 0.88 -7.15 -9.24
C GLN A 121 0.60 -6.85 -7.77
N ASP A 122 0.33 -5.58 -7.44
CA ASP A 122 -0.14 -5.21 -6.10
C ASP A 122 -1.41 -5.96 -5.71
N CYS A 123 -2.39 -6.09 -6.62
CA CYS A 123 -3.61 -6.85 -6.37
C CYS A 123 -3.31 -8.29 -5.94
N LEU A 124 -2.38 -8.94 -6.66
CA LEU A 124 -1.98 -10.31 -6.38
C LEU A 124 -1.30 -10.40 -5.01
N ALA A 125 -0.32 -9.54 -4.74
CA ALA A 125 0.37 -9.50 -3.45
C ALA A 125 -0.61 -9.27 -2.29
N LEU A 126 -1.55 -8.34 -2.44
CA LEU A 126 -2.57 -8.06 -1.43
C LEU A 126 -3.53 -9.23 -1.19
N GLN A 127 -3.86 -10.02 -2.21
CA GLN A 127 -4.63 -11.26 -2.04
C GLN A 127 -3.86 -12.28 -1.21
N PHE A 128 -2.57 -12.46 -1.50
CA PHE A 128 -1.67 -13.29 -0.71
C PHE A 128 -1.60 -12.81 0.75
N ILE A 129 -1.44 -11.51 0.97
CA ILE A 129 -1.39 -10.92 2.32
C ILE A 129 -2.70 -11.14 3.08
N ARG A 130 -3.86 -11.00 2.41
CA ARG A 130 -5.17 -11.29 3.04
C ARG A 130 -5.31 -12.75 3.45
N LEU A 131 -4.86 -13.67 2.60
CA LEU A 131 -4.85 -15.09 2.95
C LEU A 131 -3.92 -15.33 4.16
N ALA A 132 -2.74 -14.72 4.18
CA ALA A 132 -1.81 -14.81 5.30
C ALA A 132 -2.41 -14.31 6.62
N GLN A 133 -3.13 -13.18 6.60
CA GLN A 133 -3.86 -12.70 7.78
C GLN A 133 -4.86 -13.73 8.30
N GLY A 134 -5.67 -14.32 7.41
CA GLY A 134 -6.66 -15.32 7.78
C GLY A 134 -6.00 -16.58 8.36
N VAL A 135 -4.92 -17.04 7.74
CA VAL A 135 -4.16 -18.21 8.19
C VAL A 135 -3.50 -17.95 9.55
N PHE A 136 -2.84 -16.81 9.77
CA PHE A 136 -2.24 -16.49 11.07
C PHE A 136 -3.30 -16.37 12.16
N ALA A 137 -4.46 -15.77 11.86
CA ALA A 137 -5.58 -15.69 12.79
C ALA A 137 -6.16 -17.08 13.13
N SER A 138 -6.16 -18.03 12.19
CA SER A 138 -6.70 -19.37 12.43
C SER A 138 -5.93 -20.20 13.46
N VAL A 139 -4.67 -19.84 13.72
CA VAL A 139 -3.79 -20.51 14.68
C VAL A 139 -3.37 -19.59 15.84
N ASP A 140 -4.09 -18.47 16.02
CA ASP A 140 -3.80 -17.45 17.04
C ASP A 140 -2.35 -16.92 17.03
N LEU A 141 -1.71 -16.91 15.85
CA LEU A 141 -0.38 -16.37 15.70
C LEU A 141 -0.47 -14.84 15.56
N PRO A 142 0.10 -14.04 16.48
CA PRO A 142 -0.12 -12.59 16.54
C PRO A 142 0.68 -11.81 15.49
N LEU A 143 1.06 -12.43 14.38
CA LEU A 143 1.79 -11.76 13.30
C LEU A 143 0.90 -10.70 12.64
N PHE A 144 1.50 -9.55 12.39
CA PHE A 144 0.81 -8.45 11.73
C PHE A 144 1.31 -8.32 10.29
N VAL A 145 0.38 -8.37 9.35
CA VAL A 145 0.57 -7.96 7.95
C VAL A 145 -0.63 -7.13 7.54
N TYR A 146 -0.45 -6.13 6.67
CA TYR A 146 -1.50 -5.16 6.36
C TYR A 146 -1.79 -5.10 4.85
N PRO A 147 -2.92 -5.66 4.38
CA PRO A 147 -3.34 -5.53 3.00
C PRO A 147 -4.09 -4.21 2.82
N TYR A 148 -3.38 -3.18 2.37
CA TYR A 148 -4.00 -1.88 2.13
C TYR A 148 -5.14 -1.98 1.09
N PRO A 149 -6.19 -1.15 1.21
CA PRO A 149 -7.31 -1.21 0.29
C PRO A 149 -6.89 -0.81 -1.13
N LEU A 150 -7.07 -1.72 -2.07
CA LEU A 150 -6.84 -1.49 -3.48
C LEU A 150 -8.03 -2.03 -4.26
N ALA A 151 -8.54 -1.21 -5.17
CA ALA A 151 -9.60 -1.58 -6.09
C ALA A 151 -9.13 -1.43 -7.53
N MET A 152 -9.41 -2.44 -8.34
CA MET A 152 -9.26 -2.36 -9.79
C MET A 152 -10.63 -2.13 -10.41
N PRO A 153 -10.97 -0.89 -10.83
CA PRO A 153 -12.20 -0.66 -11.54
C PRO A 153 -12.20 -1.44 -12.85
N ASN A 154 -13.35 -2.05 -13.17
CA ASN A 154 -13.48 -2.86 -14.37
C ASN A 154 -13.23 -1.97 -15.61
N ARG A 155 -12.51 -2.50 -16.62
CA ARG A 155 -12.09 -1.76 -17.83
C ARG A 155 -13.29 -1.43 -18.71
N THR A 156 -14.08 -0.43 -18.34
CA THR A 156 -15.43 -0.22 -18.88
C THR A 156 -15.49 0.73 -20.08
N ARG A 157 -14.37 1.23 -20.61
CA ARG A 157 -14.39 2.06 -21.83
C ARG A 157 -13.31 1.69 -22.82
N ALA A 158 -13.61 1.94 -24.10
CA ALA A 158 -12.74 1.76 -25.27
C ALA A 158 -11.35 2.42 -25.11
N THR A 159 -11.22 3.39 -24.20
CA THR A 159 -9.96 4.06 -23.85
C THR A 159 -9.01 3.25 -22.96
N ARG A 160 -9.45 2.14 -22.32
CA ARG A 160 -8.62 1.20 -21.53
C ARG A 160 -7.66 1.83 -20.48
N ALA A 161 -7.83 3.10 -20.13
CA ALA A 161 -6.79 3.89 -19.44
C ALA A 161 -6.93 3.94 -17.91
N LEU A 162 -8.03 3.44 -17.34
CA LEU A 162 -8.24 3.50 -15.89
C LEU A 162 -7.33 2.49 -15.19
N GLY A 163 -6.36 3.01 -14.45
CA GLY A 163 -5.48 2.25 -13.57
C GLY A 163 -6.17 1.83 -12.27
N GLY A 164 -5.39 1.30 -11.33
CA GLY A 164 -5.88 0.97 -9.99
C GLY A 164 -6.29 2.20 -9.19
N VAL A 165 -6.96 1.97 -8.07
CA VAL A 165 -7.26 2.97 -7.03
C VAL A 165 -6.74 2.43 -5.71
N ILE A 166 -5.83 3.15 -5.05
CA ILE A 166 -5.16 2.71 -3.83
C ILE A 166 -5.52 3.66 -2.71
N GLU A 167 -6.08 3.16 -1.60
CA GLU A 167 -6.30 3.97 -0.40
C GLU A 167 -5.01 4.05 0.42
N CYS A 168 -4.60 5.25 0.80
CA CYS A 168 -3.40 5.44 1.62
C CYS A 168 -3.57 4.80 3.00
N VAL A 169 -2.47 4.25 3.52
CA VAL A 169 -2.40 3.77 4.90
C VAL A 169 -2.52 4.98 5.83
N ARG A 170 -3.62 5.03 6.59
CA ARG A 170 -3.91 6.16 7.48
C ARG A 170 -2.83 6.30 8.54
N ARG A 171 -2.54 7.54 8.93
CA ARG A 171 -1.65 7.84 10.08
C ARG A 171 -0.29 7.14 9.97
N SER A 172 0.28 7.13 8.77
CA SER A 172 1.57 6.52 8.51
C SER A 172 2.48 7.47 7.75
N ALA A 173 3.78 7.26 7.88
CA ALA A 173 4.80 8.00 7.16
C ALA A 173 5.84 7.03 6.59
N SER A 174 6.34 7.29 5.39
CA SER A 174 7.43 6.49 4.82
C SER A 174 8.73 6.78 5.56
N ARG A 175 9.65 5.81 5.64
CA ARG A 175 10.96 6.05 6.28
C ARG A 175 11.74 7.18 5.58
N ASP A 176 11.57 7.33 4.27
CA ASP A 176 12.22 8.41 3.51
C ASP A 176 11.65 9.77 3.90
N ASP A 177 10.33 9.88 4.08
CA ASP A 177 9.72 11.13 4.54
C ASP A 177 10.16 11.48 5.96
N LEU A 178 10.26 10.49 6.84
CA LEU A 178 10.75 10.67 8.21
C LEU A 178 12.20 11.12 8.25
N SER A 179 13.05 10.52 7.41
CA SER A 179 14.45 10.91 7.29
C SER A 179 14.60 12.32 6.72
N LYS A 180 13.75 12.73 5.77
CA LYS A 180 13.79 14.06 5.15
C LYS A 180 13.20 15.14 6.07
N SER A 181 12.12 14.85 6.79
CA SER A 181 11.42 15.85 7.61
C SER A 181 12.16 16.17 8.90
N ASN A 182 12.75 15.15 9.54
CA ASN A 182 13.30 15.29 10.89
C ASN A 182 14.81 15.00 10.94
N GLY A 183 15.42 14.48 9.87
CA GLY A 183 16.83 14.06 9.88
C GLY A 183 17.12 12.87 10.82
N LEU A 184 16.08 12.21 11.33
CA LEU A 184 16.18 11.17 12.35
C LEU A 184 16.21 9.78 11.69
N SER A 185 17.05 8.89 12.22
CA SER A 185 16.98 7.46 11.92
C SER A 185 15.63 6.87 12.37
N PRO A 186 15.20 5.69 11.87
CA PRO A 186 13.99 5.02 12.33
C PRO A 186 13.91 4.92 13.86
N ARG A 187 15.02 4.58 14.52
CA ARG A 187 15.14 4.62 15.98
C ARG A 187 14.94 6.02 16.54
N GLY A 188 15.58 7.03 15.97
CA GLY A 188 15.44 8.42 16.39
C GLY A 188 13.99 8.92 16.29
N TYR A 189 13.28 8.58 15.22
CA TYR A 189 11.85 8.86 15.08
C TYR A 189 11.01 8.09 16.10
N PHE A 190 11.28 6.79 16.25
CA PHE A 190 10.57 5.94 17.19
C PHE A 190 10.72 6.47 18.63
N LEU A 191 11.93 6.88 19.02
CA LEU A 191 12.20 7.48 20.33
C LEU A 191 11.62 8.90 20.46
N SER A 192 11.62 9.71 19.41
CA SER A 192 11.04 11.06 19.48
C SER A 192 9.52 11.04 19.61
N LYS A 193 8.87 10.05 18.99
CA LYS A 193 7.42 9.84 19.00
C LYS A 193 6.93 9.11 20.25
N PHE A 194 7.53 7.97 20.57
CA PHE A 194 7.07 7.09 21.65
C PHE A 194 7.91 7.20 22.94
N GLY A 195 9.05 7.87 22.91
CA GLY A 195 10.00 7.96 24.04
C GLY A 195 9.89 9.21 24.90
N ARG A 196 8.86 10.05 24.74
CA ARG A 196 8.62 11.21 25.63
C ARG A 196 8.08 10.76 27.00
N ALA A 197 8.25 11.63 28.00
CA ALA A 197 8.24 11.34 29.45
C ALA A 197 7.01 10.60 30.05
N GLU A 198 5.92 10.40 29.30
CA GLU A 198 4.66 9.83 29.80
C GLU A 198 4.38 8.36 29.43
N GLY A 199 5.33 7.59 28.86
CA GLY A 199 4.93 6.23 28.44
C GLY A 199 6.03 5.21 28.19
N ALA A 200 6.65 4.67 29.26
CA ALA A 200 7.39 3.41 29.14
C ALA A 200 6.50 2.29 28.58
N ALA A 201 5.22 2.24 28.99
CA ALA A 201 4.23 1.32 28.47
C ALA A 201 3.90 1.56 26.99
N VAL A 202 3.70 2.82 26.58
CA VAL A 202 3.43 3.18 25.18
C VAL A 202 4.59 2.79 24.27
N LYS A 203 5.82 3.06 24.71
CA LYS A 203 7.02 2.62 24.01
C LYS A 203 7.11 1.10 23.89
N GLN A 204 6.85 0.37 24.98
CA GLN A 204 6.88 -1.09 24.98
C GLN A 204 5.83 -1.66 24.02
N GLU A 205 4.63 -1.08 23.99
CA GLU A 205 3.55 -1.51 23.10
C GLU A 205 3.88 -1.21 21.64
N ALA A 206 4.39 -0.01 21.33
CA ALA A 206 4.85 0.31 19.99
C ALA A 206 6.01 -0.62 19.55
N GLN A 207 6.91 -1.01 20.46
CA GLN A 207 7.99 -1.97 20.16
C GLN A 207 7.41 -3.36 19.91
N ARG A 208 6.34 -3.72 20.62
CA ARG A 208 5.59 -4.96 20.41
C ARG A 208 5.00 -4.99 19.01
N HIS A 209 4.26 -3.96 18.62
CA HIS A 209 3.70 -3.78 17.28
C HIS A 209 4.78 -3.81 16.19
N PHE A 210 5.91 -3.16 16.44
CA PHE A 210 7.05 -3.16 15.53
C PHE A 210 7.59 -4.58 15.30
N VAL A 211 7.79 -5.36 16.38
CA VAL A 211 8.28 -6.74 16.27
C VAL A 211 7.28 -7.63 15.52
N LEU A 212 5.99 -7.55 15.84
CA LEU A 212 4.96 -8.38 15.21
C LEU A 212 4.78 -8.10 13.72
N SER A 213 4.82 -6.82 13.34
CA SER A 213 4.71 -6.37 11.95
C SER A 213 5.97 -6.67 11.13
N MET A 214 7.16 -6.46 11.71
CA MET A 214 8.42 -6.85 11.07
C MET A 214 8.53 -8.35 10.88
N ALA A 215 8.15 -9.15 11.89
CA ALA A 215 8.16 -10.61 11.77
C ALA A 215 7.20 -11.08 10.67
N GLY A 216 6.00 -10.50 10.60
CA GLY A 216 5.01 -10.81 9.56
C GLY A 216 5.52 -10.45 8.16
N ALA A 217 6.06 -9.25 8.00
CA ALA A 217 6.65 -8.80 6.73
C ALA A 217 7.84 -9.68 6.30
N HIS A 218 8.73 -10.06 7.21
CA HIS A 218 9.85 -10.95 6.89
C HIS A 218 9.43 -12.38 6.57
N ALA A 219 8.48 -12.93 7.33
CA ALA A 219 7.98 -14.29 7.12
C ALA A 219 7.18 -14.41 5.80
N PHE A 220 6.46 -13.35 5.43
CA PHE A 220 5.53 -13.40 4.30
C PHE A 220 6.03 -12.63 3.06
N CYS A 221 6.25 -11.32 3.18
CA CYS A 221 6.58 -10.47 2.04
C CYS A 221 7.96 -10.80 1.45
N SER A 222 8.95 -11.06 2.31
CA SER A 222 10.33 -11.30 1.83
C SER A 222 10.60 -12.75 1.46
N TYR A 223 10.02 -13.69 2.20
CA TYR A 223 10.27 -15.11 1.99
C TYR A 223 9.35 -15.69 0.91
N LEU A 224 8.02 -15.54 1.08
CA LEU A 224 7.06 -16.11 0.15
C LEU A 224 6.90 -15.27 -1.13
N LEU A 225 6.63 -13.97 -0.99
CA LEU A 225 6.41 -13.08 -2.14
C LEU A 225 7.71 -12.63 -2.82
N GLN A 226 8.86 -12.80 -2.17
CA GLN A 226 10.16 -12.37 -2.64
C GLN A 226 10.16 -10.93 -3.17
N VAL A 227 9.59 -9.99 -2.41
CA VAL A 227 9.55 -8.57 -2.79
C VAL A 227 10.99 -8.06 -2.96
N LYS A 228 11.36 -7.61 -4.18
CA LYS A 228 12.76 -7.28 -4.52
C LYS A 228 13.10 -5.80 -4.41
N ASP A 229 12.10 -4.92 -4.49
CA ASP A 229 12.31 -3.47 -4.43
C ASP A 229 12.07 -2.90 -3.02
N GLN A 230 12.81 -3.43 -2.05
CA GLN A 230 12.66 -3.04 -0.65
C GLN A 230 13.61 -1.91 -0.26
N HIS A 231 13.23 -0.68 -0.58
CA HIS A 231 13.91 0.52 -0.10
C HIS A 231 13.10 1.26 0.97
N SER A 232 13.74 2.22 1.65
CA SER A 232 13.15 2.97 2.78
C SER A 232 11.83 3.66 2.42
N GLY A 233 11.65 4.15 1.19
CA GLY A 233 10.37 4.69 0.71
C GLY A 233 9.19 3.70 0.63
N HIS A 234 9.43 2.39 0.56
CA HIS A 234 8.39 1.35 0.49
C HIS A 234 8.04 0.74 1.84
N ILE A 235 8.64 1.26 2.91
CA ILE A 235 8.41 0.82 4.28
C ILE A 235 7.81 1.99 5.04
N LEU A 236 6.53 1.85 5.41
CA LEU A 236 5.80 2.83 6.21
C LEU A 236 5.86 2.44 7.69
N LEU A 237 5.84 3.45 8.55
CA LEU A 237 5.67 3.30 10.00
C LEU A 237 4.40 4.05 10.39
N ASP A 238 3.47 3.36 11.04
CA ASP A 238 2.21 3.96 11.49
C ASP A 238 2.32 4.66 12.87
N ASP A 239 1.22 5.24 13.34
CA ASP A 239 1.11 5.89 14.64
C ASP A 239 1.15 4.92 15.83
N ASP A 240 0.90 3.63 15.61
CA ASP A 240 0.88 2.60 16.64
C ASP A 240 2.20 1.81 16.73
N GLY A 241 3.13 2.03 15.80
CA GLY A 241 4.45 1.40 15.75
C GLY A 241 4.57 0.22 14.78
N HIS A 242 3.56 -0.07 13.97
CA HIS A 242 3.62 -1.12 12.96
C HIS A 242 4.42 -0.70 11.73
N VAL A 243 5.13 -1.68 11.17
CA VAL A 243 5.77 -1.58 9.87
C VAL A 243 4.83 -2.10 8.79
N VAL A 244 4.55 -1.28 7.79
CA VAL A 244 3.68 -1.62 6.66
C VAL A 244 4.48 -1.53 5.37
N HIS A 245 4.56 -2.65 4.64
CA HIS A 245 5.16 -2.68 3.31
C HIS A 245 4.14 -2.23 2.26
N ILE A 246 4.58 -1.39 1.34
CA ILE A 246 3.82 -0.93 0.18
C ILE A 246 4.60 -1.16 -1.10
N ASP A 247 3.94 -1.00 -2.25
CA ASP A 247 4.51 -1.15 -3.59
C ASP A 247 5.08 -2.56 -3.84
N PHE A 248 4.21 -3.46 -4.28
CA PHE A 248 4.53 -4.84 -4.61
C PHE A 248 4.70 -5.05 -6.12
N GLY A 249 5.16 -4.04 -6.86
CA GLY A 249 5.40 -4.13 -8.31
C GLY A 249 6.47 -5.16 -8.70
N PHE A 250 7.40 -5.49 -7.78
CA PHE A 250 8.49 -6.44 -8.03
C PHE A 250 8.44 -7.64 -7.09
N ILE A 251 7.51 -8.56 -7.37
CA ILE A 251 7.32 -9.84 -6.66
C ILE A 251 7.71 -11.04 -7.52
N PHE A 252 7.98 -12.18 -6.88
CA PHE A 252 8.37 -13.44 -7.49
C PHE A 252 9.57 -13.30 -8.43
N ASP A 253 9.43 -13.62 -9.73
CA ASP A 253 10.54 -13.69 -10.68
C ASP A 253 10.86 -12.37 -11.40
N ILE A 254 10.05 -11.33 -11.16
CA ILE A 254 10.35 -9.98 -11.62
C ILE A 254 11.42 -9.36 -10.71
N SER A 255 12.29 -8.54 -11.29
CA SER A 255 13.28 -7.76 -10.56
C SER A 255 13.43 -6.37 -11.22
N PRO A 256 13.63 -5.30 -10.43
CA PRO A 256 13.80 -3.94 -10.97
C PRO A 256 15.06 -3.81 -11.84
N ALA A 257 16.07 -4.64 -11.60
CA ALA A 257 17.24 -4.81 -12.46
C ALA A 257 17.25 -6.23 -13.03
N LYS A 258 17.44 -6.36 -14.35
CA LYS A 258 17.59 -7.64 -15.05
C LYS A 258 18.64 -8.47 -14.31
N ASP A 259 18.23 -9.60 -13.74
CA ASP A 259 19.08 -10.62 -13.11
C ASP A 259 19.62 -10.38 -11.69
N MET A 260 19.04 -9.47 -10.89
CA MET A 260 19.26 -9.54 -9.43
C MET A 260 18.48 -10.71 -8.82
N LYS A 261 19.17 -11.82 -8.54
CA LYS A 261 18.72 -12.84 -7.60
C LYS A 261 18.75 -12.20 -6.21
N VAL A 262 17.60 -11.86 -5.66
CA VAL A 262 17.51 -11.50 -4.25
C VAL A 262 17.75 -12.78 -3.46
N GLU A 263 18.82 -12.82 -2.67
CA GLU A 263 19.10 -13.90 -1.73
C GLU A 263 17.82 -14.20 -0.92
N PRO A 264 17.42 -15.48 -0.76
CA PRO A 264 16.29 -15.87 0.08
C PRO A 264 16.52 -15.37 1.52
N GLY A 265 15.93 -14.22 1.88
CA GLY A 265 16.24 -13.50 3.13
C GLY A 265 16.45 -11.98 2.98
N GLY A 266 16.45 -11.46 1.75
CA GLY A 266 16.74 -10.07 1.41
C GLY A 266 15.70 -9.00 1.77
N SER A 267 14.87 -9.15 2.82
CA SER A 267 14.35 -7.92 3.43
C SER A 267 15.51 -7.19 4.08
N LYS A 268 15.67 -5.93 3.74
CA LYS A 268 16.73 -5.07 4.25
C LYS A 268 16.46 -4.73 5.72
N LEU A 269 16.68 -5.71 6.61
CA LEU A 269 16.70 -5.50 8.05
C LEU A 269 17.92 -4.63 8.36
N THR A 270 17.70 -3.33 8.43
CA THR A 270 18.75 -2.36 8.73
C THR A 270 19.11 -2.40 10.22
N LEU A 271 20.35 -2.05 10.56
CA LEU A 271 20.79 -1.95 11.96
C LEU A 271 19.84 -1.09 12.81
N ASP A 272 19.36 0.04 12.28
CA ASP A 272 18.39 0.91 12.95
C ASP A 272 17.10 0.19 13.36
N MET A 273 16.64 -0.78 12.58
CA MET A 273 15.46 -1.59 12.90
C MET A 273 15.76 -2.59 14.02
N VAL A 274 16.97 -3.15 14.03
CA VAL A 274 17.43 -4.02 15.12
C VAL A 274 17.56 -3.24 16.42
N GLU A 275 17.97 -1.97 16.36
CA GLU A 275 18.04 -1.13 17.55
C GLU A 275 16.65 -0.71 18.09
N VAL A 276 15.61 -0.68 17.24
CA VAL A 276 14.20 -0.58 17.73
C VAL A 276 13.82 -1.85 18.51
N MET A 277 14.38 -3.00 18.12
CA MET A 277 14.32 -4.28 18.85
C MET A 277 15.44 -4.41 19.92
N ASP A 278 15.94 -3.27 20.39
CA ASP A 278 17.09 -3.06 21.28
C ASP A 278 18.45 -3.40 20.67
N LYS A 279 18.72 -4.66 20.35
CA LYS A 279 19.98 -5.17 19.79
C LYS A 279 19.83 -6.63 19.36
N TYR A 280 20.81 -7.11 18.60
CA TYR A 280 20.98 -8.55 18.37
C TYR A 280 21.03 -9.32 19.70
N ASP A 281 20.44 -10.52 19.69
CA ASP A 281 20.34 -11.43 20.83
C ASP A 281 19.57 -10.91 22.05
N SER A 282 18.92 -9.75 21.94
CA SER A 282 17.96 -9.27 22.95
C SER A 282 16.76 -10.22 23.07
N VAL A 283 15.99 -10.09 24.15
CA VAL A 283 14.73 -10.85 24.33
C VAL A 283 13.77 -10.58 23.16
N ARG A 284 13.65 -9.32 22.73
CA ARG A 284 12.79 -8.93 21.59
C ARG A 284 13.32 -9.45 20.26
N TRP A 285 14.63 -9.47 20.06
CA TRP A 285 15.24 -10.06 18.88
C TRP A 285 14.96 -11.55 18.77
N LYS A 286 15.14 -12.30 19.87
CA LYS A 286 14.82 -13.73 19.90
C LYS A 286 13.34 -13.98 19.63
N TRP A 287 12.47 -13.17 20.24
CA TRP A 287 11.04 -13.21 19.98
C TRP A 287 10.69 -12.93 18.50
N PHE A 288 11.35 -11.96 17.87
CA PHE A 288 11.22 -11.70 16.43
C PHE A 288 11.61 -12.93 15.60
N VAL A 289 12.74 -13.59 15.92
CA VAL A 289 13.20 -14.79 15.20
C VAL A 289 12.21 -15.96 15.38
N GLU A 290 11.71 -16.17 16.60
CA GLU A 290 10.69 -17.17 16.90
C GLU A 290 9.40 -16.92 16.11
N LEU A 291 8.85 -15.70 16.19
CA LEU A 291 7.64 -15.29 15.45
C LEU A 291 7.79 -15.46 13.94
N ARG A 292 8.92 -15.04 13.37
CA ARG A 292 9.22 -15.23 11.94
C ARG A 292 9.22 -16.72 11.59
N THR A 293 9.82 -17.55 12.42
CA THR A 293 9.94 -18.99 12.18
C THR A 293 8.56 -19.65 12.25
N SER A 294 7.77 -19.33 13.28
CA SER A 294 6.38 -19.78 13.40
C SER A 294 5.54 -19.33 12.21
N GLY A 295 5.70 -18.09 11.75
CA GLY A 295 5.04 -17.59 10.54
C GLY A 295 5.35 -18.43 9.30
N ASN A 296 6.63 -18.73 9.07
CA ASN A 296 7.04 -19.57 7.95
C ASN A 296 6.47 -20.99 8.03
N LEU A 297 6.43 -21.58 9.22
CA LEU A 297 5.86 -22.92 9.43
C LEU A 297 4.36 -22.95 9.14
N VAL A 298 3.64 -21.92 9.58
CA VAL A 298 2.20 -21.76 9.34
C VAL A 298 1.92 -21.55 7.85
N VAL A 299 2.67 -20.68 7.18
CA VAL A 299 2.57 -20.49 5.72
C VAL A 299 2.82 -21.82 4.99
N ARG A 300 3.83 -22.59 5.41
CA ARG A 300 4.13 -23.91 4.83
C ARG A 300 3.00 -24.92 5.05
N ALA A 301 2.35 -24.90 6.21
CA ALA A 301 1.21 -25.78 6.49
C ALA A 301 0.01 -25.47 5.57
N HIS A 302 -0.15 -24.21 5.17
CA HIS A 302 -1.19 -23.73 4.26
C HIS A 302 -0.70 -23.50 2.83
N ARG A 303 0.41 -24.13 2.42
CA ARG A 303 1.04 -23.89 1.11
C ARG A 303 0.06 -24.09 -0.06
N ASP A 304 -0.83 -25.08 0.05
CA ASP A 304 -1.74 -25.45 -1.04
C ASP A 304 -2.79 -24.33 -1.30
N ASP A 305 -3.16 -23.58 -0.26
CA ASP A 305 -4.04 -22.40 -0.38
C ASP A 305 -3.34 -21.28 -1.17
N PHE A 306 -2.06 -21.02 -0.87
CA PHE A 306 -1.26 -20.02 -1.58
C PHE A 306 -0.97 -20.43 -3.03
N LEU A 307 -0.65 -21.71 -3.25
CA LEU A 307 -0.42 -22.27 -4.57
C LEU A 307 -1.68 -22.22 -5.42
N SER A 308 -2.86 -22.43 -4.85
CA SER A 308 -4.14 -22.32 -5.57
C SER A 308 -4.35 -20.90 -6.12
N ILE A 309 -4.02 -19.85 -5.35
CA ILE A 309 -4.06 -18.47 -5.84
C ILE A 309 -3.02 -18.27 -6.95
N ALA A 310 -1.79 -18.76 -6.76
CA ALA A 310 -0.74 -18.67 -7.76
C ALA A 310 -1.13 -19.34 -9.09
N ASP A 311 -1.67 -20.55 -9.03
CA ASP A 311 -2.09 -21.35 -10.19
C ASP A 311 -3.20 -20.65 -10.96
N LEU A 312 -4.24 -20.15 -10.27
CA LEU A 312 -5.33 -19.39 -10.90
C LEU A 312 -4.80 -18.14 -11.61
N MET A 313 -3.86 -17.43 -11.00
CA MET A 313 -3.33 -16.16 -11.51
C MET A 313 -2.20 -16.33 -12.52
N SER A 314 -1.56 -17.51 -12.58
CA SER A 314 -0.49 -17.85 -13.54
C SER A 314 -0.98 -17.85 -14.99
N THR A 315 -2.27 -18.14 -15.20
CA THR A 315 -2.93 -18.12 -16.52
C THR A 315 -3.06 -16.71 -17.09
N HIS A 316 -2.89 -15.68 -16.26
CA HIS A 316 -2.95 -14.29 -16.67
C HIS A 316 -1.54 -13.78 -17.02
N ALA A 317 -1.44 -12.93 -18.04
CA ALA A 317 -0.19 -12.29 -18.46
C ALA A 317 0.31 -11.21 -17.46
N LEU A 318 0.50 -11.59 -16.20
CA LEU A 318 1.23 -10.81 -15.22
C LEU A 318 2.71 -11.13 -15.39
N GLY A 319 3.56 -10.10 -15.53
CA GLY A 319 4.98 -10.34 -15.79
C GLY A 319 5.72 -11.06 -14.66
N CYS A 320 5.12 -11.16 -13.46
CA CYS A 320 5.74 -11.79 -12.28
C CYS A 320 5.75 -13.32 -12.36
N PHE A 321 4.90 -13.91 -13.21
CA PHE A 321 4.89 -15.35 -13.47
C PHE A 321 5.72 -15.65 -14.73
N LYS A 322 6.87 -16.29 -14.52
CA LYS A 322 7.67 -17.02 -15.51
C LYS A 322 7.35 -18.51 -15.43
N ALA A 323 7.90 -19.29 -16.36
CA ALA A 323 7.63 -20.73 -16.49
C ALA A 323 7.82 -21.50 -15.16
N ASP A 324 8.86 -21.16 -14.39
CA ASP A 324 9.21 -21.87 -13.17
C ASP A 324 8.70 -21.20 -11.89
N THR A 325 7.95 -20.09 -11.96
CA THR A 325 7.57 -19.31 -10.77
C THR A 325 6.78 -20.14 -9.75
N VAL A 326 5.77 -20.87 -10.22
CA VAL A 326 4.95 -21.71 -9.35
C VAL A 326 5.78 -22.85 -8.77
N ALA A 327 6.72 -23.41 -9.55
CA ALA A 327 7.61 -24.45 -9.08
C ALA A 327 8.58 -23.93 -8.00
N ASN A 328 9.08 -22.70 -8.14
CA ASN A 328 9.92 -22.04 -7.14
C ASN A 328 9.17 -21.64 -5.87
N LEU A 329 7.84 -21.46 -5.97
CA LEU A 329 6.97 -21.14 -4.83
C LEU A 329 6.63 -22.38 -3.98
N ARG A 330 6.70 -23.59 -4.57
CA ARG A 330 6.44 -24.88 -3.90
C ARG A 330 7.57 -25.28 -2.95
#